data_AF-A0A142X808-F1
#
_entry.id   AF-A0A142X808-F1
#
_cell.length_a   1.000
_cell.length_b   1.000
_cell.length_c   1.000
_cell.angle_alpha   90.00
_cell.angle_beta   90.00
_cell.angle_gamma   90.00
#
_symmetry.space_group_name_H-M   'P 1'
#
loop_
_entity.id
_entity.type
_entity.pdbx_description
1 polymer ?
#
loop_
_entity_poly.entity_id
_entity_poly.type
_entity_poly.pdbx_seq_one_letter_code
_entity_poly.pdbx_strand_id
1 'polypeptide(L)'
;MKTLDEAWAWYRAVAERAKRLTHLAKFWDGFPWDQEHDWVEQVARDSVLRQVAANQMEKDAQLVTNELDDLAVLLLFSVFEANVRDLVEMQVRPEVDKLLHPALRSAGEDVLQAITEGSFFRVLEPFKSQVSHYLIETVNQVRRYRNWVAHGRRPLKEDEQLASVQPIEAYQRLKRFLEHLAPPPNVAEEAQAQEHPPT
;
A
#
# COMPACT_ATOMS: atom_id res chain seq x y z
N MET A 1 4.15 7.30 3.38
CA MET A 1 4.64 6.04 2.79
C MET A 1 4.76 6.27 1.30
N LYS A 2 5.95 6.09 0.74
CA LYS A 2 6.27 6.37 -0.66
C LYS A 2 6.34 5.11 -1.50
N THR A 3 6.72 3.97 -0.92
CA THR A 3 6.90 2.71 -1.65
C THR A 3 5.94 1.61 -1.18
N LEU A 4 5.67 0.62 -2.05
CA LEU A 4 4.88 -0.55 -1.68
C LEU A 4 5.51 -1.32 -0.50
N ASP A 5 6.83 -1.39 -0.45
CA ASP A 5 7.55 -2.08 0.62
C ASP A 5 7.38 -1.36 1.98
N GLU A 6 7.36 -0.03 1.99
CA GLU A 6 7.04 0.76 3.18
C GLU A 6 5.59 0.56 3.64
N ALA A 7 4.63 0.58 2.71
CA ALA A 7 3.23 0.33 3.00
C ALA A 7 3.01 -1.08 3.56
N TRP A 8 3.69 -2.07 3.00
CA TRP A 8 3.67 -3.45 3.50
C TRP A 8 4.33 -3.59 4.87
N ALA A 9 5.46 -2.93 5.10
CA ALA A 9 6.12 -2.91 6.39
C ALA A 9 5.24 -2.28 7.48
N TRP A 10 4.55 -1.19 7.15
CA TRP A 10 3.57 -0.56 8.04
C TRP A 10 2.46 -1.53 8.42
N TYR A 11 1.81 -2.19 7.44
CA TYR A 11 0.74 -3.15 7.71
C TYR A 11 1.20 -4.26 8.65
N ARG A 12 2.35 -4.89 8.36
CA ARG A 12 2.91 -5.94 9.22
C ARG A 12 3.19 -5.46 10.64
N ALA A 13 3.73 -4.24 10.78
CA ALA A 13 4.00 -3.67 12.09
C ALA A 13 2.72 -3.43 12.90
N VAL A 14 1.66 -2.93 12.26
CA VAL A 14 0.36 -2.71 12.93
C VAL A 14 -0.31 -4.03 13.29
N ALA A 15 -0.33 -5.00 12.37
CA ALA A 15 -0.93 -6.32 12.60
C ALA A 15 -0.24 -7.05 13.77
N GLU A 16 1.09 -7.04 13.79
CA GLU A 16 1.87 -7.65 14.87
C GLU A 16 1.63 -6.95 16.22
N ARG A 17 1.49 -5.63 16.23
CA ARG A 17 1.15 -4.87 17.46
C ARG A 17 -0.26 -5.18 17.97
N ALA A 18 -1.24 -5.25 17.07
CA ALA A 18 -2.61 -5.62 17.43
C ALA A 18 -2.65 -7.04 18.02
N LYS A 19 -1.93 -7.99 17.41
CA LYS A 19 -1.77 -9.34 17.94
C LYS A 19 -1.14 -9.32 19.34
N ARG A 20 -0.05 -8.59 19.55
CA ARG A 20 0.59 -8.46 20.87
C ARG A 20 -0.38 -7.88 21.91
N LEU A 21 -1.21 -6.91 21.53
CA LEU A 21 -2.23 -6.35 22.41
C LEU A 21 -3.27 -7.40 22.82
N THR A 22 -3.76 -8.21 21.88
CA THR A 22 -4.64 -9.35 22.19
C THR A 22 -3.99 -10.35 23.14
N HIS A 23 -2.70 -10.63 22.97
CA HIS A 23 -1.96 -11.53 23.86
C HIS A 23 -1.78 -10.91 25.26
N LEU A 24 -1.47 -9.62 25.34
CA LEU A 24 -1.31 -8.90 26.61
C LEU A 24 -2.62 -8.88 27.40
N ALA A 25 -3.75 -8.65 26.74
CA ALA A 25 -5.08 -8.64 27.35
C ALA A 25 -5.35 -9.90 28.21
N LYS A 26 -4.90 -11.08 27.77
CA LYS A 26 -5.12 -12.36 28.47
C LYS A 26 -4.53 -12.41 29.88
N PHE A 27 -3.52 -11.60 30.15
CA PHE A 27 -2.82 -11.56 31.44
C PHE A 27 -3.12 -10.29 32.24
N TRP A 28 -3.88 -9.36 31.67
CA TRP A 28 -4.02 -8.01 32.19
C TRP A 28 -4.86 -7.93 33.48
N ASP A 29 -5.92 -8.72 33.58
CA ASP A 29 -6.75 -8.76 34.79
C ASP A 29 -6.09 -9.60 35.92
N GLY A 30 -5.19 -10.52 35.56
CA GLY A 30 -4.38 -11.32 36.49
C GLY A 30 -3.04 -10.69 36.84
N PHE A 31 -2.83 -9.43 36.45
CA PHE A 31 -1.59 -8.72 36.67
C PHE A 31 -1.42 -8.43 38.16
N PRO A 32 -0.19 -8.47 38.70
CA PRO A 32 0.06 -8.31 40.13
C PRO A 32 -0.01 -6.83 40.55
N TRP A 33 -1.19 -6.22 40.38
CA TRP A 33 -1.47 -4.82 40.71
C TRP A 33 -1.23 -4.48 42.18
N ASP A 34 -1.19 -5.50 43.04
CA ASP A 34 -1.00 -5.46 44.48
C ASP A 34 0.46 -5.62 44.94
N GLN A 35 1.41 -5.89 44.02
CA GLN A 35 2.82 -6.04 44.38
C GLN A 35 3.52 -4.68 44.55
N GLU A 36 4.30 -4.56 45.62
CA GLU A 36 5.20 -3.42 45.87
C GLU A 36 6.45 -3.51 44.98
N HIS A 37 6.27 -3.27 43.68
CA HIS A 37 7.36 -3.07 42.74
C HIS A 37 7.24 -1.71 42.06
N ASP A 38 8.36 -0.97 41.98
CA ASP A 38 8.41 0.38 41.42
C ASP A 38 7.73 0.51 40.05
N TRP A 39 7.87 -0.51 39.21
CA TRP A 39 7.28 -0.52 37.86
C TRP A 39 5.75 -0.76 37.89
N VAL A 40 5.22 -1.53 38.84
CA VAL A 40 3.77 -1.71 39.03
C VAL A 40 3.15 -0.39 39.49
N GLU A 41 3.81 0.31 40.41
CA GLU A 41 3.37 1.61 40.88
C GLU A 41 3.36 2.65 39.75
N GLN A 42 4.35 2.62 38.85
CA GLN A 42 4.39 3.48 37.66
C GLN A 42 3.19 3.22 36.73
N VAL A 43 2.87 1.97 36.42
CA VAL A 43 1.70 1.63 35.59
C VAL A 43 0.39 2.02 36.29
N ALA A 44 0.29 1.80 37.60
CA ALA A 44 -0.90 2.15 38.38
C ALA A 44 -1.13 3.67 38.49
N ARG A 45 -0.07 4.48 38.41
CA ARG A 45 -0.15 5.94 38.38
C ARG A 45 -0.50 6.49 36.99
N ASP A 46 -0.35 5.69 35.93
CA ASP A 46 -0.75 6.08 34.58
C ASP A 46 -2.28 6.10 34.47
N SER A 47 -2.85 7.29 34.26
CA SER A 47 -4.30 7.49 34.22
C SER A 47 -4.99 6.79 33.04
N VAL A 48 -4.25 6.52 31.96
CA VAL A 48 -4.77 5.83 30.78
C VAL A 48 -4.78 4.33 31.07
N LEU A 49 -3.64 3.76 31.46
CA LEU A 49 -3.51 2.31 31.66
C LEU A 49 -4.36 1.79 32.82
N ARG A 50 -4.51 2.57 33.90
CA ARG A 50 -5.34 2.20 35.05
C ARG A 50 -6.83 2.00 34.70
N GLN A 51 -7.32 2.66 33.66
CA GLN A 51 -8.73 2.58 33.26
C GLN A 51 -9.01 1.48 32.23
N VAL A 52 -7.96 0.85 31.71
CA VAL A 52 -8.06 -0.17 30.67
C VAL A 52 -8.29 -1.52 31.33
N ALA A 53 -9.40 -2.17 31.00
CA ALA A 53 -9.69 -3.55 31.38
C ALA A 53 -9.26 -4.52 30.26
N ALA A 54 -8.93 -5.77 30.61
CA ALA A 54 -8.53 -6.78 29.61
C ALA A 54 -9.52 -6.92 28.46
N ASN A 55 -10.81 -6.97 28.80
CA ASN A 55 -11.90 -7.10 27.83
C ASN A 55 -11.98 -5.91 26.85
N GLN A 56 -11.57 -4.71 27.27
CA GLN A 56 -11.53 -3.53 26.42
C GLN A 56 -10.34 -3.60 25.47
N MET A 57 -9.16 -4.01 25.96
CA MET A 57 -7.98 -4.23 25.12
C MET A 57 -8.23 -5.24 24.00
N GLU A 58 -8.92 -6.35 24.35
CA GLU A 58 -9.28 -7.38 23.37
C GLU A 58 -10.24 -6.83 22.32
N LYS A 59 -11.27 -6.09 22.73
CA LYS A 59 -12.22 -5.44 21.81
C LYS A 59 -11.52 -4.44 20.89
N ASP A 60 -10.64 -3.61 21.43
CA ASP A 60 -9.90 -2.62 20.67
C ASP A 60 -8.96 -3.29 19.66
N ALA A 61 -8.23 -4.33 20.08
CA ALA A 61 -7.37 -5.11 19.21
C ALA A 61 -8.17 -5.81 18.09
N GLN A 62 -9.35 -6.34 18.40
CA GLN A 62 -10.22 -6.98 17.43
C GLN A 62 -10.78 -5.96 16.43
N LEU A 63 -11.20 -4.79 16.91
CA LEU A 63 -11.69 -3.71 16.06
C LEU A 63 -10.61 -3.27 15.05
N VAL A 64 -9.38 -3.08 15.52
CA VAL A 64 -8.24 -2.76 14.64
C VAL A 64 -8.02 -3.89 13.64
N THR A 65 -7.94 -5.14 14.10
CA THR A 65 -7.63 -6.29 13.24
C THR A 65 -8.70 -6.52 12.17
N ASN A 66 -9.99 -6.33 12.50
CA ASN A 66 -11.11 -6.51 11.56
C ASN A 66 -11.04 -5.54 10.37
N GLU A 67 -10.55 -4.34 10.58
CA GLU A 67 -10.51 -3.29 9.55
C GLU A 67 -9.12 -3.16 8.89
N LEU A 68 -8.09 -3.71 9.53
CA LEU A 68 -6.70 -3.52 9.12
C LEU A 68 -6.40 -4.09 7.73
N ASP A 69 -6.94 -5.25 7.39
CA ASP A 69 -6.67 -5.90 6.10
C ASP A 69 -7.21 -5.06 4.94
N ASP A 70 -8.45 -4.59 5.08
CA ASP A 70 -9.11 -3.71 4.11
C ASP A 70 -8.38 -2.38 3.95
N LEU A 71 -7.98 -1.77 5.08
CA LEU A 71 -7.18 -0.54 5.08
C LEU A 71 -5.81 -0.76 4.44
N ALA A 72 -5.20 -1.92 4.64
CA ALA A 72 -3.94 -2.27 4.01
C ALA A 72 -4.08 -2.40 2.50
N VAL A 73 -5.13 -3.04 2.00
CA VAL A 73 -5.38 -3.12 0.54
C VAL A 73 -5.62 -1.74 -0.06
N LEU A 74 -6.40 -0.88 0.62
CA LEU A 74 -6.60 0.52 0.23
C LEU A 74 -5.27 1.27 0.11
N LEU A 75 -4.47 1.22 1.17
CA LEU A 75 -3.17 1.89 1.23
C LEU A 75 -2.21 1.38 0.16
N LEU A 76 -2.08 0.06 0.03
CA LEU A 76 -1.21 -0.58 -0.96
C LEU A 76 -1.59 -0.14 -2.37
N PHE A 77 -2.88 -0.12 -2.69
CA PHE A 77 -3.34 0.32 -4.00
C PHE A 77 -3.08 1.82 -4.23
N SER A 78 -3.29 2.68 -3.23
CA SER A 78 -3.01 4.11 -3.34
C SER A 78 -1.53 4.40 -3.58
N VAL A 79 -0.64 3.69 -2.87
CA VAL A 79 0.82 3.82 -3.08
C VAL A 79 1.22 3.27 -4.45
N PHE A 80 0.65 2.14 -4.87
CA PHE A 80 0.84 1.61 -6.21
C PHE A 80 0.42 2.62 -7.30
N GLU A 81 -0.77 3.19 -7.18
CA GLU A 81 -1.31 4.17 -8.11
C GLU A 81 -0.38 5.39 -8.24
N ALA A 82 0.09 5.93 -7.12
CA ALA A 82 1.06 7.03 -7.11
C ALA A 82 2.36 6.65 -7.84
N ASN A 83 2.95 5.49 -7.51
CA ASN A 83 4.20 5.04 -8.14
C ASN A 83 4.06 4.84 -9.66
N VAL A 84 2.92 4.32 -10.13
CA VAL A 84 2.67 4.18 -11.57
C VAL A 84 2.54 5.55 -12.23
N ARG A 85 1.79 6.49 -11.63
CA ARG A 85 1.64 7.84 -12.19
C ARG A 85 2.98 8.55 -12.28
N ASP A 86 3.78 8.51 -11.21
CA ASP A 86 5.12 9.10 -11.17
C ASP A 86 6.03 8.51 -12.25
N LEU A 87 6.00 7.19 -12.43
CA LEU A 87 6.79 6.51 -13.46
C LEU A 87 6.37 6.93 -14.87
N VAL A 88 5.06 6.96 -15.14
CA VAL A 88 4.54 7.35 -16.47
C VAL A 88 4.83 8.82 -16.75
N GLU A 89 4.66 9.69 -15.77
CA GLU A 89 5.01 11.11 -15.90
C GLU A 89 6.49 11.30 -16.20
N MET A 90 7.37 10.60 -15.48
CA MET A 90 8.82 10.62 -15.70
C MET A 90 9.21 10.20 -17.13
N GLN A 91 8.47 9.25 -17.73
CA GLN A 91 8.70 8.80 -19.10
C GLN A 91 8.14 9.77 -20.15
N VAL A 92 6.97 10.35 -19.91
CA VAL A 92 6.26 11.19 -20.89
C VAL A 92 6.76 12.62 -20.89
N ARG A 93 7.12 13.20 -19.74
CA ARG A 93 7.54 14.59 -19.62
C ARG A 93 8.72 14.95 -20.53
N PRO A 94 9.81 14.16 -20.62
CA PRO A 94 10.91 14.45 -21.56
C PRO A 94 10.47 14.46 -23.03
N GLU A 95 9.45 13.69 -23.41
CA GLU A 95 8.93 13.68 -24.78
C GLU A 95 8.08 14.92 -25.06
N VAL A 96 7.28 15.37 -24.09
CA VAL A 96 6.51 16.60 -24.17
C VAL A 96 7.43 17.83 -24.26
N ASP A 97 8.50 17.87 -23.47
CA ASP A 97 9.45 18.98 -23.43
C ASP A 97 10.18 19.20 -24.77
N LYS A 98 10.32 18.15 -25.58
CA LYS A 98 10.92 18.21 -26.93
C LYS A 98 9.97 18.80 -27.99
N LEU A 99 8.68 18.97 -27.68
CA LEU A 99 7.69 19.47 -28.64
C LEU A 99 7.88 20.97 -28.89
N LEU A 100 8.12 21.32 -30.16
CA LEU A 100 8.38 22.70 -30.58
C LEU A 100 7.09 23.46 -30.97
N HIS A 101 6.12 22.78 -31.58
CA HIS A 101 4.89 23.44 -32.03
C HIS A 101 3.98 23.76 -30.84
N PRO A 102 3.50 25.01 -30.65
CA PRO A 102 2.69 25.40 -29.49
C PRO A 102 1.45 24.54 -29.27
N ALA A 103 0.72 24.18 -30.33
CA ALA A 103 -0.44 23.32 -30.22
C ALA A 103 -0.10 21.89 -29.74
N LEU A 104 1.06 21.35 -30.15
CA LEU A 104 1.50 20.02 -29.70
C LEU A 104 1.96 20.07 -28.25
N ARG A 105 2.65 21.14 -27.84
CA ARG A 105 3.04 21.35 -26.44
C ARG A 105 1.81 21.44 -25.53
N SER A 106 0.80 22.22 -25.92
CA SER A 106 -0.46 22.31 -25.17
C SER A 106 -1.12 20.94 -25.00
N ALA A 107 -1.20 20.16 -26.09
CA ALA A 107 -1.76 18.81 -26.02
C ALA A 107 -0.91 17.87 -25.13
N GLY A 108 0.42 18.03 -25.12
CA GLY A 108 1.32 17.29 -24.24
C GLY A 108 1.11 17.62 -22.75
N GLU A 109 0.91 18.89 -22.42
CA GLU A 109 0.58 19.31 -21.04
C GLU A 109 -0.77 18.74 -20.60
N ASP A 110 -1.78 18.73 -21.48
CA ASP A 110 -3.08 18.09 -21.19
C ASP A 110 -2.93 16.59 -20.87
N VAL A 111 -2.00 15.91 -21.56
CA VAL A 111 -1.66 14.50 -21.30
C VAL A 111 -0.98 14.34 -19.94
N LEU A 112 -0.01 15.19 -19.60
CA LEU A 112 0.65 15.16 -18.28
C LEU A 112 -0.33 15.42 -17.14
N GLN A 113 -1.25 16.37 -17.32
CA GLN A 113 -2.33 16.61 -16.36
C GLN A 113 -3.24 15.38 -16.23
N ALA A 114 -3.62 14.75 -17.35
CA ALA A 114 -4.43 13.54 -17.33
C ALA A 114 -3.71 12.35 -16.65
N ILE A 115 -2.38 12.25 -16.74
CA ILE A 115 -1.58 11.25 -16.01
C ILE A 115 -1.64 11.50 -14.50
N THR A 116 -1.66 12.76 -14.07
CA THR A 116 -1.66 13.12 -12.64
C THR A 116 -3.05 13.01 -12.02
N GLU A 117 -4.07 13.54 -12.69
CA GLU A 117 -5.40 13.77 -12.10
C GLU A 117 -6.49 12.88 -12.72
N GLY A 118 -6.22 12.30 -13.89
CA GLY A 118 -7.20 11.55 -14.67
C GLY A 118 -7.51 10.17 -14.10
N SER A 119 -8.42 9.47 -14.78
CA SER A 119 -8.77 8.09 -14.45
C SER A 119 -7.55 7.18 -14.56
N PHE A 120 -7.22 6.49 -13.47
CA PHE A 120 -6.11 5.54 -13.43
C PHE A 120 -6.20 4.45 -14.51
N PHE A 121 -7.41 4.05 -14.89
CA PHE A 121 -7.62 3.11 -16.00
C PHE A 121 -7.02 3.62 -17.32
N ARG A 122 -7.13 4.92 -17.59
CA ARG A 122 -6.54 5.53 -18.80
C ARG A 122 -5.01 5.56 -18.74
N VAL A 123 -4.43 5.67 -17.55
CA VAL A 123 -2.97 5.60 -17.35
C VAL A 123 -2.44 4.21 -17.67
N LEU A 124 -3.20 3.14 -17.34
CA LEU A 124 -2.79 1.76 -17.59
C LEU A 124 -3.08 1.26 -19.02
N GLU A 125 -4.04 1.85 -19.72
CA GLU A 125 -4.46 1.41 -21.06
C GLU A 125 -3.30 1.23 -22.06
N PRO A 126 -2.32 2.16 -22.16
CA PRO A 126 -1.21 2.02 -23.11
C PRO A 126 -0.28 0.84 -22.81
N PHE A 127 -0.23 0.39 -21.55
CA PHE A 127 0.64 -0.71 -21.11
C PHE A 127 0.04 -2.09 -21.35
N LYS A 128 -1.22 -2.17 -21.81
CA LYS A 128 -1.88 -3.47 -22.06
C LYS A 128 -1.19 -4.35 -23.09
N SER A 129 -0.43 -3.76 -24.01
CA SER A 129 0.36 -4.49 -25.01
C SER A 129 1.70 -5.00 -24.47
N GLN A 130 2.22 -4.38 -23.40
CA GLN A 130 3.53 -4.69 -22.82
C GLN A 130 3.42 -5.61 -21.60
N VAL A 131 2.31 -5.51 -20.88
CA VAL A 131 2.03 -6.30 -19.68
C VAL A 131 1.08 -7.45 -20.02
N SER A 132 1.35 -8.64 -19.48
CA SER A 132 0.46 -9.79 -19.70
C SER A 132 -0.98 -9.49 -19.25
N HIS A 133 -1.95 -9.95 -20.04
CA HIS A 133 -3.38 -9.82 -19.72
C HIS A 133 -3.71 -10.35 -18.32
N TYR A 134 -3.05 -11.43 -17.91
CA TYR A 134 -3.17 -11.98 -16.57
C TYR A 134 -2.79 -10.97 -15.48
N LEU A 135 -1.65 -10.30 -15.61
CA LEU A 135 -1.16 -9.37 -14.60
C LEU A 135 -2.07 -8.13 -14.48
N ILE A 136 -2.58 -7.62 -15.59
CA ILE A 136 -3.59 -6.54 -15.61
C ILE A 136 -4.86 -6.96 -14.88
N GLU A 137 -5.34 -8.18 -15.12
CA GLU A 137 -6.53 -8.69 -14.43
C GLU A 137 -6.30 -8.84 -12.93
N THR A 138 -5.09 -9.26 -12.50
CA THR A 138 -4.78 -9.34 -11.06
C THR A 138 -4.79 -7.97 -10.38
N VAL A 139 -4.30 -6.91 -11.04
CA VAL A 139 -4.38 -5.53 -10.52
C VAL A 139 -5.83 -5.03 -10.53
N ASN A 140 -6.61 -5.35 -11.56
CA ASN A 140 -8.02 -5.02 -11.61
C ASN A 140 -8.82 -5.66 -10.48
N GLN A 141 -8.50 -6.90 -10.09
CA GLN A 141 -9.11 -7.53 -8.91
C GLN A 141 -8.83 -6.73 -7.63
N VAL A 142 -7.58 -6.32 -7.41
CA VAL A 142 -7.22 -5.48 -6.25
C VAL A 142 -7.97 -4.14 -6.30
N ARG A 143 -8.05 -3.50 -7.48
CA ARG A 143 -8.80 -2.26 -7.68
C ARG A 143 -10.29 -2.42 -7.38
N ARG A 144 -10.92 -3.48 -7.87
CA ARG A 144 -12.34 -3.77 -7.61
C ARG A 144 -12.58 -3.94 -6.12
N TYR A 145 -11.71 -4.70 -5.44
CA TYR A 145 -11.78 -4.89 -4.00
C TYR A 145 -11.63 -3.57 -3.24
N ARG A 146 -10.60 -2.80 -3.55
CA ARG A 146 -10.36 -1.44 -3.02
C ARG A 146 -11.57 -0.54 -3.17
N ASN A 147 -12.21 -0.53 -4.35
CA ASN A 147 -13.40 0.28 -4.59
C ASN A 147 -14.58 -0.19 -3.74
N TRP A 148 -14.79 -1.50 -3.64
CA TRP A 148 -15.84 -2.07 -2.78
C TRP A 148 -15.66 -1.68 -1.31
N VAL A 149 -14.43 -1.76 -0.78
CA VAL A 149 -14.10 -1.28 0.57
C VAL A 149 -14.38 0.22 0.70
N ALA A 150 -13.86 1.04 -0.23
CA ALA A 150 -14.03 2.49 -0.20
C ALA A 150 -15.50 2.95 -0.27
N HIS A 151 -16.39 2.13 -0.84
CA HIS A 151 -17.83 2.40 -0.89
C HIS A 151 -18.61 1.84 0.30
N GLY A 152 -17.93 1.35 1.34
CA GLY A 152 -18.52 0.87 2.57
C GLY A 152 -19.03 -0.57 2.49
N ARG A 153 -18.36 -1.44 1.73
CA ARG A 153 -18.66 -2.87 1.63
C ARG A 153 -20.12 -3.18 1.25
N ARG A 154 -20.72 -2.36 0.39
CA ARG A 154 -22.13 -2.54 -0.02
C ARG A 154 -22.34 -3.94 -0.59
N PRO A 155 -23.53 -4.54 -0.39
CA PRO A 155 -23.87 -5.79 -1.02
C PRO A 155 -23.64 -5.70 -2.52
N LEU A 156 -22.92 -6.68 -3.05
CA LEU A 156 -22.73 -6.83 -4.48
C LEU A 156 -24.08 -7.20 -5.11
N LYS A 157 -24.23 -6.87 -6.39
CA LYS A 157 -25.38 -7.37 -7.15
C LYS A 157 -25.29 -8.89 -7.28
N GLU A 158 -26.43 -9.55 -7.54
CA GLU A 158 -26.53 -11.02 -7.60
C GLU A 158 -25.58 -11.66 -8.62
N ASP A 159 -25.16 -10.90 -9.64
CA ASP A 159 -24.25 -11.30 -10.71
C ASP A 159 -22.78 -10.86 -10.48
N GLU A 160 -22.52 -10.02 -9.47
CA GLU A 160 -21.19 -9.49 -9.19
C GLU A 160 -20.45 -10.37 -8.17
N GLN A 161 -19.39 -11.06 -8.62
CA GLN A 161 -18.47 -11.77 -7.73
C GLN A 161 -17.23 -10.92 -7.46
N LEU A 162 -16.98 -10.62 -6.19
CA LEU A 162 -15.74 -9.98 -5.76
C LEU A 162 -14.81 -11.03 -5.16
N ALA A 163 -13.63 -11.21 -5.77
CA ALA A 163 -12.59 -12.00 -5.16
C ALA A 163 -12.19 -11.34 -3.83
N SER A 164 -12.19 -12.12 -2.74
CA SER A 164 -11.55 -11.67 -1.50
C SER A 164 -10.06 -11.47 -1.76
N VAL A 165 -9.54 -10.28 -1.50
CA VAL A 165 -8.13 -9.95 -1.72
C VAL A 165 -7.48 -9.74 -0.37
N GLN A 166 -6.58 -10.65 -0.01
CA GLN A 166 -5.79 -10.53 1.21
C GLN A 166 -4.65 -9.50 1.03
N PRO A 167 -4.21 -8.80 2.09
CA PRO A 167 -3.14 -7.79 1.98
C PRO A 167 -1.86 -8.31 1.33
N ILE A 168 -1.44 -9.54 1.67
CA ILE A 168 -0.25 -10.17 1.09
C ILE A 168 -0.41 -10.40 -0.41
N GLU A 169 -1.59 -10.81 -0.85
CA GLU A 169 -1.88 -11.04 -2.27
C GLU A 169 -1.91 -9.72 -3.03
N ALA A 170 -2.54 -8.68 -2.47
CA ALA A 170 -2.51 -7.33 -3.04
C ALA A 170 -1.07 -6.85 -3.21
N TYR A 171 -0.26 -6.90 -2.15
CA TYR A 171 1.14 -6.50 -2.19
C TYR A 171 1.92 -7.26 -3.28
N GLN A 172 1.81 -8.59 -3.35
CA GLN A 172 2.52 -9.38 -4.35
C GLN A 172 2.08 -9.07 -5.79
N ARG A 173 0.77 -8.93 -6.05
CA ARG A 173 0.24 -8.62 -7.38
C ARG A 173 0.69 -7.24 -7.85
N LEU A 174 0.59 -6.23 -6.98
CA LEU A 174 0.98 -4.86 -7.28
C LEU A 174 2.50 -4.73 -7.45
N LYS A 175 3.29 -5.40 -6.61
CA LYS A 175 4.76 -5.42 -6.73
C LYS A 175 5.22 -6.03 -8.05
N ARG A 176 4.68 -7.20 -8.41
CA ARG A 176 4.97 -7.83 -9.71
C ARG A 176 4.61 -6.92 -10.89
N PHE A 177 3.51 -6.17 -10.80
CA PHE A 177 3.14 -5.22 -11.85
C PHE A 177 4.18 -4.09 -11.98
N LEU A 178 4.62 -3.51 -10.88
CA LEU A 178 5.68 -2.48 -10.92
C LEU A 178 7.00 -3.01 -11.48
N GLU A 179 7.39 -4.24 -11.13
CA GLU A 179 8.60 -4.88 -11.65
C GLU A 179 8.55 -5.06 -13.18
N HIS A 180 7.37 -5.20 -13.79
CA HIS A 180 7.22 -5.27 -15.25
C HIS A 180 7.23 -3.90 -15.93
N LEU A 181 6.86 -2.84 -15.21
CA LEU A 181 6.88 -1.48 -15.74
C LEU A 181 8.24 -0.80 -15.59
N ALA A 182 9.04 -1.23 -14.62
CA ALA A 182 10.39 -0.72 -14.45
C ALA A 182 11.20 -1.00 -15.73
N PRO A 183 11.87 0.01 -16.32
CA PRO A 183 12.81 -0.26 -17.39
C PRO A 183 13.86 -1.26 -16.88
N PRO A 184 14.36 -2.19 -17.73
CA PRO A 184 15.44 -3.07 -17.33
C PRO A 184 16.59 -2.22 -16.78
N PRO A 185 17.28 -2.66 -15.71
CA PRO A 185 18.43 -1.95 -15.19
C PRO A 185 19.37 -1.65 -16.35
N ASN A 186 19.75 -0.39 -16.48
CA ASN A 186 20.58 0.08 -17.57
C ASN A 186 21.92 -0.66 -17.46
N VAL A 187 22.14 -1.67 -18.31
CA VAL A 187 23.35 -2.50 -18.34
C VAL A 187 24.63 -1.65 -18.54
N ALA A 188 24.47 -0.36 -18.85
CA ALA A 188 25.52 0.64 -18.92
C ALA A 188 26.16 1.01 -17.57
N GLU A 189 25.49 0.86 -16.42
CA GLU A 189 26.09 1.20 -15.11
C GLU A 189 26.96 0.06 -14.53
N GLU A 190 26.67 -1.20 -14.86
CA GLU A 190 27.51 -2.34 -14.42
C GLU A 190 28.83 -2.42 -15.21
N ALA A 191 28.87 -1.92 -16.45
CA ALA A 191 30.12 -1.86 -17.23
C ALA A 191 31.09 -0.79 -16.69
N GLN A 192 30.57 0.34 -16.17
CA GLN A 192 31.42 1.42 -15.64
C GLN A 192 31.96 1.12 -14.23
N ALA A 193 31.30 0.24 -13.47
CA ALA A 193 31.81 -0.21 -12.16
C ALA A 193 32.92 -1.28 -12.26
N GLN A 194 33.11 -1.90 -13.43
CA GLN A 194 34.15 -2.94 -13.64
C GLN A 194 35.45 -2.42 -14.29
N GLU A 195 35.49 -1.17 -14.77
CA GLU A 195 36.67 -0.62 -15.47
C GLU A 195 37.69 0.12 -14.57
N HIS A 196 37.44 0.28 -13.27
CA HIS A 196 38.40 0.91 -12.35
C HIS A 196 38.78 -0.01 -11.18
N PRO A 197 39.74 -0.93 -11.36
CA PRO A 197 40.36 -1.60 -10.23
C PRO A 197 41.17 -0.60 -9.39
N PRO A 198 41.13 -0.68 -8.05
CA PRO A 198 41.93 0.18 -7.19
C PRO A 198 43.42 -0.12 -7.40
N THR A 199 44.20 0.95 -7.54
CA THR A 199 45.66 0.93 -7.70
C THR A 199 46.36 0.69 -6.36
#